data_AF-A0A5N6B500-F1
#
_entry.id   AF-A0A5N6B500-F1
#
_cell.length_a   1.000
_cell.length_b   1.000
_cell.length_c   1.000
_cell.angle_alpha   90.00
_cell.angle_beta   90.00
_cell.angle_gamma   90.00
#
_symmetry.space_group_name_H-M   'P 1'
#
loop_
_entity.id
_entity.type
_entity.pdbx_description
1 polymer ?
#
loop_
_entity_poly.entity_id
_entity_poly.type
_entity_poly.pdbx_seq_one_letter_code
_entity_poly.pdbx_strand_id
1 'polypeptide(L)'
;MLVVLVNGLPGSGKTTLAKGLANALGLPLLSKDRIKETLADTLGITAPPGLTARQWSQRLGATAGETLWALLADTRCGAVLESPWLANMRPVVVAGLQKADVTAIQEVWCDIPAPLARRRYEKRSADRHPIHHESQVDDQQWKEWARQARPLALGPVHRVATTEVVDIAELAERIHRRSMTDASGGGARGDHQGPAQHAVAMLEWLLEHDVDALLRVDAERGGARSWTFHASGAGQSQERWVVRADAGSAEECVHRARKALKAHGLDLPD
;
A
#
# COMPACT_ATOMS: atom_id res chain seq x y z
N MET A 1 2.58 -3.71 -7.12
CA MET A 1 1.90 -3.82 -5.82
C MET A 1 0.49 -3.25 -5.96
N LEU A 2 -0.56 -3.95 -5.50
CA LEU A 2 -1.93 -3.44 -5.55
C LEU A 2 -2.34 -2.85 -4.20
N VAL A 3 -2.60 -1.54 -4.17
CA VAL A 3 -3.09 -0.86 -2.97
C VAL A 3 -4.51 -0.37 -3.22
N VAL A 4 -5.44 -0.83 -2.38
CA VAL A 4 -6.86 -0.48 -2.48
C VAL A 4 -7.28 0.31 -1.26
N LEU A 5 -7.71 1.56 -1.43
CA LEU A 5 -8.27 2.37 -0.37
C LEU A 5 -9.79 2.22 -0.35
N VAL A 6 -10.34 1.56 0.67
CA VAL A 6 -11.79 1.45 0.87
C VAL A 6 -12.25 2.56 1.79
N ASN A 7 -12.95 3.53 1.20
CA ASN A 7 -13.30 4.81 1.80
C ASN A 7 -14.82 5.02 1.79
N GLY A 8 -15.30 5.91 2.67
CA GLY A 8 -16.70 6.25 2.80
C GLY A 8 -17.04 6.79 4.17
N LEU A 9 -18.23 7.36 4.31
CA LEU A 9 -18.76 7.81 5.60
C LEU A 9 -18.80 6.65 6.62
N PRO A 10 -18.65 6.91 7.93
CA PRO A 10 -19.09 5.97 8.95
C PRO A 10 -20.54 5.55 8.69
N GLY A 11 -20.86 4.26 8.78
CA GLY A 11 -22.20 3.76 8.39
C GLY A 11 -22.34 3.31 6.93
N SER A 12 -21.36 3.58 6.07
CA SER A 12 -21.44 3.28 4.63
C SER A 12 -21.20 1.84 4.22
N GLY A 13 -20.86 0.93 5.15
CA GLY A 13 -20.57 -0.48 4.79
C GLY A 13 -19.13 -0.75 4.35
N LYS A 14 -18.24 0.25 4.34
CA LYS A 14 -16.80 0.13 4.05
C LYS A 14 -16.09 -1.05 4.71
N THR A 15 -16.37 -1.34 5.99
CA THR A 15 -15.72 -2.45 6.71
C THR A 15 -16.14 -3.82 6.15
N THR A 16 -17.41 -3.98 5.77
CA THR A 16 -17.89 -5.23 5.15
C THR A 16 -17.30 -5.37 3.75
N LEU A 17 -17.33 -4.29 2.96
CA LEU A 17 -16.79 -4.27 1.61
C LEU A 17 -15.28 -4.55 1.60
N ALA A 18 -14.51 -3.93 2.50
CA ALA A 18 -13.08 -4.11 2.60
C ALA A 18 -12.69 -5.55 2.96
N LYS A 19 -13.43 -6.22 3.85
CA LYS A 19 -13.23 -7.64 4.17
C LYS A 19 -13.48 -8.54 2.96
N GLY A 20 -14.59 -8.32 2.26
CA GLY A 20 -14.90 -9.06 1.03
C GLY A 20 -13.82 -8.87 -0.03
N LEU A 21 -13.41 -7.62 -0.27
CA LEU A 21 -12.37 -7.30 -1.25
C LEU A 21 -11.00 -7.87 -0.88
N ALA A 22 -10.57 -7.77 0.37
CA ALA A 22 -9.31 -8.33 0.82
C ALA A 22 -9.26 -9.85 0.54
N ASN A 23 -10.34 -10.56 0.87
CA ASN A 23 -10.45 -11.99 0.59
C ASN A 23 -10.43 -12.29 -0.91
N ALA A 24 -11.21 -11.56 -1.72
CA ALA A 24 -11.31 -11.79 -3.17
C ALA A 24 -10.01 -11.46 -3.91
N LEU A 25 -9.25 -10.47 -3.43
CA LEU A 25 -7.97 -10.06 -4.01
C LEU A 25 -6.77 -10.84 -3.46
N GLY A 26 -6.97 -11.67 -2.42
CA GLY A 26 -5.87 -12.36 -1.74
C GLY A 26 -4.88 -11.42 -1.04
N LEU A 27 -5.36 -10.25 -0.58
CA LEU A 27 -4.54 -9.21 0.04
C LEU A 27 -4.83 -9.07 1.54
N PRO A 28 -3.84 -8.66 2.35
CA PRO A 28 -4.08 -8.32 3.75
C PRO A 28 -5.03 -7.10 3.87
N LEU A 29 -5.88 -7.13 4.91
CA LEU A 29 -6.73 -6.01 5.29
C LEU A 29 -6.10 -5.20 6.43
N LEU A 30 -5.81 -3.93 6.18
CA LEU A 30 -5.35 -2.97 7.18
C LEU A 30 -6.51 -2.02 7.54
N SER A 31 -7.23 -2.31 8.62
CA SER A 31 -8.34 -1.47 9.10
C SER A 31 -7.88 -0.55 10.24
N LYS A 32 -8.04 0.77 10.04
CA LYS A 32 -7.68 1.76 11.06
C LYS A 32 -8.48 1.57 12.35
N ASP A 33 -9.78 1.29 12.25
CA ASP A 33 -10.62 1.11 13.42
C ASP A 33 -10.18 -0.14 14.21
N ARG A 34 -9.85 -1.25 13.53
CA ARG A 34 -9.32 -2.46 14.18
C ARG A 34 -8.01 -2.18 14.93
N ILE A 35 -7.08 -1.48 14.31
CA ILE A 35 -5.81 -1.09 14.95
C ILE A 35 -6.08 -0.18 16.15
N LYS A 36 -6.95 0.82 16.01
CA LYS A 36 -7.31 1.74 17.11
C LYS A 36 -7.92 1.01 18.30
N GLU A 37 -8.78 0.04 18.04
CA GLU A 37 -9.42 -0.80 19.07
C GLU A 37 -8.37 -1.63 19.82
N THR A 38 -7.47 -2.32 19.10
CA THR A 38 -6.37 -3.07 19.71
C THR A 38 -5.45 -2.18 20.55
N LEU A 39 -5.13 -0.97 20.07
CA LEU A 39 -4.36 0.00 20.85
C LEU A 39 -5.12 0.42 22.12
N ALA A 40 -6.43 0.65 22.05
CA ALA A 40 -7.24 1.00 23.21
C ALA A 40 -7.30 -0.14 24.25
N ASP A 41 -7.45 -1.39 23.79
CA ASP A 41 -7.47 -2.57 24.66
C ASP A 41 -6.16 -2.73 25.44
N THR A 42 -5.04 -2.32 24.83
CA THR A 42 -3.70 -2.49 25.40
C THR A 42 -3.26 -1.28 26.24
N LEU A 43 -3.57 -0.07 25.78
CA LEU A 43 -3.08 1.18 26.37
C LEU A 43 -4.11 1.85 27.30
N GLY A 44 -5.36 1.38 27.29
CA GLY A 44 -6.45 1.91 28.09
C GLY A 44 -7.55 2.54 27.22
N ILE A 45 -8.79 2.17 27.54
CA ILE A 45 -10.00 2.70 26.90
C ILE A 45 -10.27 4.12 27.39
N THR A 46 -10.09 4.37 28.69
CA THR A 46 -10.28 5.67 29.32
C THR A 46 -9.06 6.56 29.15
N ALA A 47 -9.29 7.86 28.97
CA ALA A 47 -8.19 8.82 28.84
C ALA A 47 -7.31 8.85 30.10
N PRO A 48 -5.97 8.95 29.95
CA PRO A 48 -5.08 9.20 31.06
C PRO A 48 -5.31 10.62 31.64
N PRO A 49 -4.87 10.88 32.89
CA PRO A 49 -4.96 12.20 33.49
C PRO A 49 -4.37 13.30 32.58
N GLY A 50 -5.09 14.42 32.47
CA GLY A 50 -4.70 15.55 31.63
C GLY A 50 -5.18 15.49 30.18
N LEU A 51 -5.86 14.42 29.75
CA LEU A 51 -6.52 14.34 28.45
C LEU A 51 -8.03 14.14 28.59
N THR A 52 -8.80 14.79 27.71
CA THR A 52 -10.20 14.43 27.50
C THR A 52 -10.31 13.12 26.72
N ALA A 53 -11.42 12.40 26.87
CA ALA A 53 -11.68 11.18 26.10
C ALA A 53 -11.64 11.38 24.58
N ARG A 54 -12.12 12.54 24.11
CA ARG A 54 -12.04 12.92 22.70
C ARG A 54 -10.59 13.06 22.24
N GLN A 55 -9.74 13.75 22.99
CA GLN A 55 -8.31 13.88 22.69
C GLN A 55 -7.61 12.52 22.70
N TRP A 56 -7.96 11.65 23.64
CA TRP A 56 -7.41 10.30 23.71
C TRP A 56 -7.80 9.44 22.49
N SER A 57 -9.08 9.42 22.14
CA SER A 57 -9.58 8.72 20.93
C SER A 57 -8.96 9.28 19.64
N GLN A 58 -8.77 10.60 19.54
CA GLN A 58 -8.08 11.23 18.42
C GLN A 58 -6.60 10.82 18.36
N ARG A 59 -5.89 10.79 19.50
CA ARG A 59 -4.50 10.36 19.57
C ARG A 59 -4.35 8.90 19.14
N LEU A 60 -5.16 7.99 19.69
CA LEU A 60 -5.18 6.59 19.25
C LEU A 60 -5.54 6.47 17.77
N GLY A 61 -6.47 7.28 17.26
CA GLY A 61 -6.83 7.30 15.85
C GLY A 61 -5.69 7.77 14.93
N ALA A 62 -4.92 8.76 15.36
CA ALA A 62 -3.73 9.21 14.64
C ALA A 62 -2.62 8.15 14.68
N THR A 63 -2.36 7.54 15.85
CA THR A 63 -1.42 6.43 15.99
C THR A 63 -1.81 5.25 15.12
N ALA A 64 -3.09 4.87 15.10
CA ALA A 64 -3.59 3.81 14.23
C ALA A 64 -3.39 4.13 12.73
N GLY A 65 -3.51 5.40 12.33
CA GLY A 65 -3.20 5.85 10.99
C GLY A 65 -1.71 5.70 10.63
N GLU A 66 -0.82 6.13 11.52
CA GLU A 66 0.64 5.97 11.32
C GLU A 66 1.04 4.49 11.30
N THR A 67 0.48 3.65 12.18
CA THR A 67 0.69 2.19 12.15
C THR A 67 0.25 1.59 10.83
N LEU A 68 -0.90 2.03 10.29
CA LEU A 68 -1.41 1.54 9.01
C LEU A 68 -0.45 1.87 7.84
N TRP A 69 0.16 3.06 7.83
CA TRP A 69 1.17 3.42 6.82
C TRP A 69 2.48 2.64 6.98
N ALA A 70 2.95 2.46 8.21
CA ALA A 70 4.14 1.64 8.47
C ALA A 70 3.95 0.20 8.01
N LEU A 71 2.81 -0.43 8.34
CA LEU A 71 2.49 -1.78 7.89
C LEU A 71 2.37 -1.86 6.36
N LEU A 72 1.81 -0.84 5.71
CA LEU A 72 1.75 -0.79 4.25
C LEU A 72 3.15 -0.78 3.62
N ALA A 73 4.08 0.01 4.18
CA ALA A 73 5.45 0.11 3.68
C ALA A 73 6.18 -1.25 3.69
N ASP A 74 5.85 -2.13 4.64
CA ASP A 74 6.45 -3.45 4.76
C ASP A 74 5.75 -4.53 3.90
N THR A 75 4.59 -4.22 3.30
CA THR A 75 3.87 -5.19 2.44
C THR A 75 4.48 -5.28 1.05
N ARG A 76 4.72 -6.51 0.57
CA ARG A 76 5.29 -6.75 -0.78
C ARG A 76 4.22 -7.02 -1.85
N CYS A 77 3.13 -7.67 -1.48
CA CYS A 77 2.03 -8.00 -2.41
C CYS A 77 1.00 -6.86 -2.54
N GLY A 78 0.96 -5.94 -1.58
CA GLY A 78 -0.01 -4.86 -1.48
C GLY A 78 -1.00 -5.09 -0.34
N ALA A 79 -2.03 -4.26 -0.28
CA ALA A 79 -3.00 -4.31 0.81
C ALA A 79 -4.32 -3.63 0.45
N VAL A 80 -5.39 -4.07 1.11
CA VAL A 80 -6.64 -3.32 1.21
C VAL A 80 -6.61 -2.53 2.50
N LEU A 81 -6.72 -1.20 2.42
CA LEU A 81 -6.73 -0.32 3.58
C LEU A 81 -8.14 0.24 3.77
N GLU A 82 -8.59 0.33 5.02
CA GLU A 82 -9.95 0.77 5.34
C GLU A 82 -9.96 1.84 6.42
N SER A 83 -10.52 3.00 6.09
CA SER A 83 -10.74 4.12 7.03
C SER A 83 -11.68 5.16 6.40
N PRO A 84 -12.41 5.96 7.20
CA PRO A 84 -13.13 7.13 6.71
C PRO A 84 -12.17 8.28 6.39
N TRP A 85 -11.52 8.26 5.23
CA TRP A 85 -10.71 9.36 4.72
C TRP A 85 -11.56 10.32 3.89
N LEU A 86 -12.33 11.17 4.57
CA LEU A 86 -13.11 12.22 3.92
C LEU A 86 -12.18 13.25 3.24
N ALA A 87 -12.74 14.14 2.42
CA ALA A 87 -11.95 15.01 1.54
C ALA A 87 -10.87 15.85 2.27
N ASN A 88 -11.16 16.31 3.49
CA ASN A 88 -10.22 17.07 4.31
C ASN A 88 -9.00 16.25 4.77
N MET A 89 -9.06 14.92 4.73
CA MET A 89 -7.96 14.01 5.05
C MET A 89 -7.02 13.76 3.88
N ARG A 90 -7.30 14.28 2.67
CA ARG A 90 -6.46 14.08 1.48
C ARG A 90 -4.97 14.37 1.74
N PRO A 91 -4.55 15.47 2.40
CA PRO A 91 -3.14 15.73 2.68
C PRO A 91 -2.48 14.66 3.55
N VAL A 92 -3.21 14.16 4.56
CA VAL A 92 -2.74 13.10 5.47
C VAL A 92 -2.55 11.79 4.70
N VAL A 93 -3.48 11.46 3.80
CA VAL A 93 -3.39 10.24 2.98
C VAL A 93 -2.24 10.32 1.98
N VAL A 94 -2.05 11.47 1.32
CA VAL A 94 -0.91 11.69 0.42
C VAL A 94 0.40 11.49 1.15
N ALA A 95 0.57 12.10 2.33
CA ALA A 95 1.78 11.95 3.14
C ALA A 95 1.99 10.49 3.57
N GLY A 96 0.93 9.78 3.95
CA GLY A 96 0.98 8.37 4.31
C GLY A 96 1.41 7.46 3.15
N LEU A 97 0.84 7.67 1.95
CA LEU A 97 1.22 6.94 0.75
C LEU A 97 2.67 7.21 0.34
N GLN A 98 3.13 8.46 0.47
CA GLN A 98 4.53 8.83 0.22
C GLN A 98 5.49 8.13 1.20
N LYS A 99 5.17 8.10 2.50
CA LYS A 99 5.95 7.37 3.51
C LYS A 99 6.05 5.87 3.21
N ALA A 100 5.00 5.30 2.62
CA ALA A 100 4.93 3.89 2.25
C ALA A 100 5.43 3.59 0.82
N ASP A 101 6.03 4.58 0.14
CA ASP A 101 6.51 4.50 -1.25
C ASP A 101 5.44 3.97 -2.25
N VAL A 102 4.18 4.37 -2.05
CA VAL A 102 3.06 3.97 -2.90
C VAL A 102 2.76 5.04 -3.94
N THR A 103 2.95 4.69 -5.21
CA THR A 103 2.75 5.59 -6.35
C THR A 103 1.44 5.35 -7.11
N ALA A 104 0.80 4.19 -6.92
CA ALA A 104 -0.46 3.82 -7.56
C ALA A 104 -1.43 3.20 -6.56
N ILE A 105 -2.67 3.69 -6.56
CA ILE A 105 -3.76 3.20 -5.71
C ILE A 105 -5.05 3.06 -6.50
N GLN A 106 -5.94 2.19 -6.04
CA GLN A 106 -7.33 2.12 -6.48
C GLN A 106 -8.21 2.55 -5.30
N GLU A 107 -9.08 3.54 -5.49
CA GLU A 107 -10.00 3.99 -4.44
C GLU A 107 -11.39 3.37 -4.64
N VAL A 108 -11.89 2.69 -3.62
CA VAL A 108 -13.28 2.20 -3.57
C VAL A 108 -14.07 3.14 -2.66
N TRP A 109 -14.97 3.91 -3.25
CA TRP A 109 -15.87 4.80 -2.52
C TRP A 109 -17.20 4.11 -2.24
N CYS A 110 -17.50 3.89 -0.96
CA CYS A 110 -18.79 3.39 -0.50
C CYS A 110 -19.83 4.51 -0.59
N ASP A 111 -20.57 4.52 -1.69
CA ASP A 111 -21.56 5.54 -2.02
C ASP A 111 -22.90 5.21 -1.38
N ILE A 112 -23.36 6.11 -0.51
CA ILE A 112 -24.59 5.96 0.25
C ILE A 112 -25.13 7.34 0.61
N PRO A 113 -26.46 7.54 0.65
CA PRO A 113 -27.03 8.77 1.17
C PRO A 113 -26.59 9.02 2.63
N ALA A 114 -26.09 10.22 2.92
CA ALA A 114 -25.59 10.57 4.25
C ALA A 114 -26.63 10.34 5.38
N PRO A 115 -27.94 10.62 5.22
CA PRO A 115 -28.92 10.30 6.25
C PRO A 115 -29.03 8.79 6.55
N LEU A 116 -28.88 7.95 5.53
CA LEU A 116 -28.91 6.50 5.69
C LEU A 116 -27.64 5.98 6.37
N ALA A 117 -26.47 6.53 6.00
CA ALA A 117 -25.21 6.25 6.69
C ALA A 117 -25.30 6.61 8.18
N ARG A 118 -25.90 7.77 8.50
CA ARG A 118 -26.12 8.22 9.89
C ARG A 118 -26.93 7.22 10.68
N ARG A 119 -28.09 6.82 10.15
CA ARG A 119 -28.97 5.83 10.77
C ARG A 119 -28.25 4.50 11.04
N ARG A 120 -27.45 4.03 10.06
CA ARG A 120 -26.63 2.79 10.21
C ARG A 120 -25.48 2.96 11.21
N TYR A 121 -24.93 4.16 11.33
CA TYR A 121 -23.90 4.48 12.32
C TYR A 121 -24.48 4.49 13.73
N GLU A 122 -25.58 5.21 13.96
CA GLU A 122 -26.27 5.31 15.25
C GLU A 122 -26.77 3.94 15.73
N LYS A 123 -27.41 3.16 14.85
CA LYS A 123 -27.87 1.80 15.19
C LYS A 123 -26.75 0.89 15.69
N ARG A 124 -25.52 1.06 15.17
CA ARG A 124 -24.34 0.27 15.54
C ARG A 124 -23.54 0.88 16.68
N SER A 125 -23.88 2.08 17.13
CA SER A 125 -23.10 2.73 18.19
C SER A 125 -23.21 2.00 19.52
N ALA A 126 -24.28 1.24 19.76
CA ALA A 126 -24.48 0.49 20.99
C ALA A 126 -23.54 -0.73 21.09
N ASP A 127 -23.28 -1.40 19.96
CA ASP A 127 -22.43 -2.60 19.90
C ASP A 127 -20.98 -2.29 19.54
N ARG A 128 -20.61 -1.00 19.54
CA ARG A 128 -19.27 -0.58 19.12
C ARG A 128 -18.25 -0.78 20.24
N HIS A 129 -16.98 -0.78 19.86
CA HIS A 129 -15.92 -0.80 20.85
C HIS A 129 -16.01 0.46 21.74
N PRO A 130 -15.86 0.34 23.08
CA PRO A 130 -16.03 1.45 24.02
C PRO A 130 -15.22 2.71 23.71
N ILE A 131 -14.05 2.55 23.08
CA ILE A 131 -13.21 3.70 22.65
C ILE A 131 -13.93 4.65 21.68
N HIS A 132 -15.01 4.20 21.03
CA HIS A 132 -15.81 5.02 20.13
C HIS A 132 -17.04 5.66 20.81
N HIS A 133 -17.40 5.27 22.04
CA HIS A 133 -18.65 5.71 22.70
C HIS A 133 -18.57 7.18 23.15
N GLU A 134 -17.47 7.59 23.79
CA GLU A 134 -17.28 8.98 24.20
C GLU A 134 -16.87 9.90 23.03
N SER A 135 -16.76 9.33 21.83
CA SER A 135 -16.59 10.03 20.56
C SER A 135 -17.87 10.02 19.71
N GLN A 136 -19.04 9.78 20.33
CA GLN A 136 -20.31 9.86 19.63
C GLN A 136 -20.44 11.20 18.91
N VAL A 137 -20.85 11.09 17.66
CA VAL A 137 -20.80 12.18 16.70
C VAL A 137 -22.07 12.98 16.85
N ASP A 138 -21.94 14.22 17.33
CA ASP A 138 -23.06 15.15 17.36
C ASP A 138 -23.51 15.55 15.95
N ASP A 139 -24.68 16.18 15.87
CA ASP A 139 -25.26 16.67 14.62
C ASP A 139 -24.33 17.58 13.82
N GLN A 140 -23.54 18.40 14.51
CA GLN A 140 -22.66 19.37 13.87
C GLN A 140 -21.47 18.66 13.22
N GLN A 141 -20.85 17.72 13.94
CA GLN A 141 -19.77 16.90 13.45
C GLN A 141 -20.24 15.99 12.30
N TRP A 142 -21.47 15.47 12.37
CA TRP A 142 -22.06 14.70 11.27
C TRP A 142 -22.26 15.56 10.03
N LYS A 143 -22.81 16.78 10.18
CA LYS A 143 -22.96 17.73 9.07
C LYS A 143 -21.61 18.04 8.41
N GLU A 144 -20.56 18.22 9.20
CA GLU A 144 -19.21 18.44 8.66
C GLU A 144 -18.73 17.22 7.86
N TRP A 145 -18.85 16.01 8.42
CA TRP A 145 -18.48 14.80 7.67
C TRP A 145 -19.28 14.63 6.38
N ALA A 146 -20.59 14.90 6.41
CA ALA A 146 -21.44 14.83 5.24
C ALA A 146 -21.02 15.85 4.17
N ARG A 147 -20.61 17.07 4.55
CA ARG A 147 -20.07 18.07 3.61
C ARG A 147 -18.75 17.62 2.96
N GLN A 148 -17.93 16.89 3.69
CA GLN A 148 -16.65 16.35 3.20
C GLN A 148 -16.78 14.97 2.54
N ALA A 149 -18.00 14.41 2.43
CA ALA A 149 -18.25 13.07 1.94
C ALA A 149 -18.11 12.96 0.43
N ARG A 150 -16.86 12.82 -0.03
CA ARG A 150 -16.51 12.54 -1.42
C ARG A 150 -15.21 11.75 -1.49
N PRO A 151 -14.98 11.01 -2.59
CA PRO A 151 -13.71 10.34 -2.83
C PRO A 151 -12.53 11.29 -2.70
N LEU A 152 -11.39 10.76 -2.28
CA LEU A 152 -10.14 11.51 -2.31
C LEU A 152 -9.73 11.80 -3.74
N ALA A 153 -9.95 10.87 -4.68
CA ALA A 153 -9.52 10.92 -6.07
C ALA A 153 -7.97 11.02 -6.19
N LEU A 154 -7.27 10.12 -5.50
CA LEU A 154 -5.80 9.97 -5.57
C LEU A 154 -5.35 8.95 -6.63
N GLY A 155 -6.30 8.24 -7.23
CA GLY A 155 -6.17 7.29 -8.32
C GLY A 155 -7.56 7.00 -8.89
N PRO A 156 -7.74 5.94 -9.69
CA PRO A 156 -9.06 5.51 -10.12
C PRO A 156 -10.04 5.35 -8.98
N VAL A 157 -11.27 5.83 -9.18
CA VAL A 157 -12.36 5.72 -8.21
C VAL A 157 -13.40 4.71 -8.70
N HIS A 158 -13.66 3.70 -7.89
CA HIS A 158 -14.77 2.76 -8.02
C HIS A 158 -15.87 3.17 -7.04
N ARG A 159 -16.93 3.78 -7.55
CA ARG A 159 -18.11 4.11 -6.74
C ARG A 159 -18.97 2.85 -6.59
N VAL A 160 -19.31 2.51 -5.35
CA VAL A 160 -20.05 1.30 -5.01
C VAL A 160 -21.27 1.70 -4.19
N ALA A 161 -22.47 1.51 -4.76
CA ALA A 161 -23.71 1.73 -4.03
C ALA A 161 -23.86 0.66 -2.93
N THR A 162 -23.75 1.05 -1.66
CA THR A 162 -23.85 0.10 -0.52
C THR A 162 -25.24 0.05 0.10
N THR A 163 -26.23 0.59 -0.61
CA THR A 163 -27.66 0.37 -0.38
C THR A 163 -28.10 -1.02 -0.82
N GLU A 164 -27.34 -1.65 -1.72
CA GLU A 164 -27.66 -2.90 -2.40
C GLU A 164 -26.63 -3.99 -2.08
N VAL A 165 -26.89 -5.22 -2.55
CA VAL A 165 -25.91 -6.30 -2.52
C VAL A 165 -24.82 -5.97 -3.53
N VAL A 166 -23.57 -5.93 -3.07
CA VAL A 166 -22.40 -5.66 -3.91
C VAL A 166 -21.82 -6.98 -4.40
N ASP A 167 -21.67 -7.12 -5.72
CA ASP A 167 -20.85 -8.19 -6.29
C ASP A 167 -19.37 -7.91 -6.05
N ILE A 168 -18.81 -8.60 -5.06
CA ILE A 168 -17.41 -8.44 -4.65
C ILE A 168 -16.46 -9.00 -5.71
N ALA A 169 -16.84 -10.08 -6.39
CA ALA A 169 -15.99 -10.71 -7.39
C ALA A 169 -15.85 -9.81 -8.62
N GLU A 170 -16.96 -9.27 -9.12
CA GLU A 170 -16.96 -8.32 -10.24
C GLU A 170 -16.15 -7.06 -9.89
N LEU A 171 -16.31 -6.53 -8.67
CA LEU A 171 -15.56 -5.37 -8.22
C LEU A 171 -14.05 -5.65 -8.14
N ALA A 172 -13.65 -6.82 -7.62
CA ALA A 172 -12.25 -7.23 -7.53
C ALA A 172 -11.62 -7.39 -8.92
N GLU A 173 -12.32 -8.03 -9.87
CA GLU A 173 -11.87 -8.15 -11.26
C GLU A 173 -11.70 -6.79 -11.94
N ARG A 174 -12.62 -5.85 -11.68
CA ARG A 174 -12.54 -4.49 -12.22
C ARG A 174 -11.34 -3.74 -11.67
N ILE A 175 -11.04 -3.88 -10.38
CA ILE A 175 -9.84 -3.31 -9.74
C ILE A 175 -8.58 -3.92 -10.37
N HIS A 176 -8.55 -5.24 -10.56
CA HIS A 176 -7.40 -5.95 -11.13
C HIS A 176 -7.12 -5.52 -12.57
N ARG A 177 -8.15 -5.55 -13.44
CA ARG A 177 -8.04 -5.10 -14.84
C ARG A 177 -7.53 -3.67 -14.93
N ARG A 178 -8.02 -2.78 -14.08
CA ARG A 178 -7.62 -1.37 -14.07
C ARG A 178 -6.19 -1.18 -13.61
N SER A 179 -5.76 -1.92 -12.58
CA SER A 179 -4.37 -1.90 -12.14
C SER A 179 -3.39 -2.38 -13.23
N MET A 180 -3.80 -3.32 -14.09
CA MET A 180 -3.01 -3.73 -15.26
C MET A 180 -3.02 -2.71 -16.39
N THR A 181 -4.13 -2.00 -16.60
CA THR A 181 -4.23 -0.96 -17.65
C THR A 181 -3.47 0.29 -17.25
N ASP A 182 -3.47 0.68 -15.99
CA ASP A 182 -2.64 1.80 -15.50
C ASP A 182 -1.14 1.46 -15.58
N ALA A 183 -0.78 0.17 -15.44
CA ALA A 183 0.58 -0.31 -15.69
C ALA A 183 0.98 -0.29 -17.18
N SER A 184 0.01 -0.36 -18.11
CA SER A 184 0.25 -0.42 -19.56
C SER A 184 -0.06 0.89 -20.31
N GLY A 185 -0.79 1.83 -19.70
CA GLY A 185 -1.15 3.16 -20.25
C GLY A 185 -0.11 4.26 -19.96
N GLY A 186 0.92 3.96 -19.18
CA GLY A 186 2.13 4.78 -19.02
C GLY A 186 3.06 4.68 -20.23
N GLY A 187 2.53 4.91 -21.43
CA GLY A 187 3.24 4.76 -22.70
C GLY A 187 4.14 5.95 -23.02
N ALA A 188 5.29 6.03 -22.36
CA ALA A 188 6.52 6.57 -22.96
C ALA A 188 7.77 5.97 -22.28
N ARG A 189 7.98 4.66 -22.51
CA ARG A 189 9.25 3.96 -22.81
C ARG A 189 9.48 2.71 -21.95
N GLY A 190 9.56 1.57 -22.64
CA GLY A 190 10.32 0.38 -22.24
C GLY A 190 9.50 -0.71 -21.55
N ASP A 191 9.63 -1.96 -22.03
CA ASP A 191 9.07 -3.18 -21.44
C ASP A 191 9.15 -3.21 -19.90
N HIS A 192 7.99 -3.35 -19.23
CA HIS A 192 7.89 -3.41 -17.76
C HIS A 192 7.64 -4.82 -17.27
N GLN A 193 8.65 -5.65 -17.47
CA GLN A 193 9.07 -6.63 -16.50
C GLN A 193 10.07 -5.82 -15.64
N GLY A 194 9.67 -5.42 -14.43
CA GLY A 194 10.30 -4.27 -13.76
C GLY A 194 11.81 -4.47 -13.50
N PRO A 195 12.64 -3.41 -13.49
CA PRO A 195 14.09 -3.50 -13.23
C PRO A 195 14.46 -4.29 -11.97
N ALA A 196 13.65 -4.15 -10.92
CA ALA A 196 13.87 -4.85 -9.66
C ALA A 196 13.59 -6.36 -9.77
N GLN A 197 12.63 -6.78 -10.59
CA GLN A 197 12.29 -8.19 -10.75
C GLN A 197 13.34 -8.93 -11.59
N HIS A 198 13.83 -8.33 -12.67
CA HIS A 198 14.94 -8.89 -13.45
C HIS A 198 16.24 -8.95 -12.65
N ALA A 199 16.53 -7.93 -11.84
CA ALA A 199 17.68 -7.94 -10.95
C ALA A 199 17.59 -9.07 -9.92
N VAL A 200 16.40 -9.27 -9.32
CA VAL A 200 16.17 -10.33 -8.35
C VAL A 200 16.29 -11.71 -8.99
N ALA A 201 15.62 -11.96 -10.12
CA ALA A 201 15.70 -13.23 -10.82
C ALA A 201 17.13 -13.56 -11.27
N MET A 202 17.89 -12.55 -11.73
CA MET A 202 19.31 -12.70 -12.04
C MET A 202 20.13 -13.08 -10.80
N LEU A 203 19.92 -12.41 -9.66
CA LEU A 203 20.67 -12.70 -8.43
C LEU A 203 20.32 -14.08 -7.85
N GLU A 204 19.05 -14.49 -7.91
CA GLU A 204 18.60 -15.81 -7.51
C GLU A 204 19.23 -16.91 -8.37
N TRP A 205 19.20 -16.74 -9.70
CA TRP A 205 19.83 -17.69 -10.62
C TRP A 205 21.34 -17.78 -10.39
N LEU A 206 22.03 -16.66 -10.16
CA LEU A 206 23.47 -16.65 -9.88
C LEU A 206 23.81 -17.37 -8.57
N LEU A 207 22.97 -17.18 -7.54
CA LEU A 207 23.11 -17.89 -6.27
C LEU A 207 22.98 -19.41 -6.45
N GLU A 208 22.03 -19.86 -7.28
CA GLU A 208 21.86 -21.29 -7.60
C GLU A 208 23.05 -21.91 -8.36
N HIS A 209 23.91 -21.08 -8.95
CA HIS A 209 25.10 -21.49 -9.71
C HIS A 209 26.42 -21.21 -8.97
N ASP A 210 26.37 -21.08 -7.63
CA ASP A 210 27.53 -20.82 -6.77
C ASP A 210 28.30 -19.53 -7.16
N VAL A 211 27.59 -18.51 -7.61
CA VAL A 211 28.14 -17.18 -7.92
C VAL A 211 27.77 -16.17 -6.84
N ASP A 212 28.77 -15.61 -6.17
CA ASP A 212 28.60 -14.51 -5.22
C ASP A 212 28.28 -13.22 -5.99
N ALA A 213 27.05 -12.71 -5.90
CA ALA A 213 26.63 -11.51 -6.61
C ALA A 213 25.92 -10.48 -5.70
N LEU A 214 26.14 -9.19 -5.96
CA LEU A 214 25.48 -8.08 -5.29
C LEU A 214 25.17 -6.95 -6.27
N LEU A 215 24.04 -6.28 -6.05
CA LEU A 215 23.66 -5.04 -6.71
C LEU A 215 23.48 -3.97 -5.64
N ARG A 216 24.18 -2.84 -5.76
CA ARG A 216 24.15 -1.75 -4.78
C ARG A 216 23.98 -0.38 -5.44
N VAL A 217 23.47 0.56 -4.66
CA VAL A 217 23.38 1.98 -5.03
C VAL A 217 24.43 2.77 -4.26
N ASP A 218 25.36 3.38 -4.97
CA ASP A 218 26.38 4.27 -4.39
C ASP A 218 25.84 5.70 -4.46
N ALA A 219 25.32 6.20 -3.33
CA ALA A 219 24.72 7.53 -3.22
C ALA A 219 25.74 8.69 -3.20
N GLU A 220 27.02 8.39 -2.99
CA GLU A 220 28.08 9.38 -2.73
C GLU A 220 28.92 9.76 -3.97
N ARG A 221 28.70 9.13 -5.13
CA ARG A 221 29.43 9.47 -6.37
C ARG A 221 28.73 10.59 -7.14
N GLY A 222 29.13 11.83 -6.89
CA GLY A 222 29.01 12.92 -7.87
C GLY A 222 27.59 13.32 -8.31
N GLY A 223 26.59 13.21 -7.44
CA GLY A 223 25.25 13.78 -7.67
C GLY A 223 24.30 12.99 -8.57
N ALA A 224 24.72 11.84 -9.11
CA ALA A 224 23.83 10.89 -9.78
C ALA A 224 23.77 9.59 -8.96
N ARG A 225 22.58 9.02 -8.75
CA ARG A 225 22.42 7.70 -8.11
C ARG A 225 23.10 6.65 -8.99
N SER A 226 24.36 6.33 -8.70
CA SER A 226 25.12 5.33 -9.47
C SER A 226 24.82 3.92 -8.95
N TRP A 227 24.56 3.00 -9.89
CA TRP A 227 24.33 1.60 -9.61
C TRP A 227 25.59 0.80 -9.92
N THR A 228 25.94 -0.12 -9.02
CA THR A 228 27.07 -1.03 -9.18
C THR A 228 26.62 -2.46 -8.98
N PHE A 229 26.84 -3.30 -9.99
CA PHE A 229 26.74 -4.74 -9.91
C PHE A 229 28.14 -5.33 -9.76
N HIS A 230 28.26 -6.31 -8.88
CA HIS A 230 29.48 -7.08 -8.69
C HIS A 230 29.13 -8.56 -8.57
N ALA A 231 29.83 -9.41 -9.32
CA ALA A 231 29.73 -10.86 -9.21
C ALA A 231 31.11 -11.51 -9.22
N SER A 232 31.27 -12.61 -8.51
CA SER A 232 32.49 -13.41 -8.53
C SER A 232 32.17 -14.89 -8.39
N GLY A 233 32.92 -15.73 -9.08
CA GLY A 233 32.76 -17.19 -9.01
C GLY A 233 34.09 -17.92 -9.24
N ALA A 234 34.09 -19.23 -9.00
CA ALA A 234 35.24 -20.09 -9.32
C ALA A 234 35.23 -20.43 -10.81
N GLY A 235 36.35 -20.20 -11.51
CA GLY A 235 36.53 -20.62 -12.89
C GLY A 235 36.89 -22.11 -13.01
N GLN A 236 36.76 -22.66 -14.23
CA GLN A 236 37.08 -24.07 -14.54
C GLN A 236 38.55 -24.45 -14.26
N SER A 237 39.43 -23.45 -14.09
CA SER A 237 40.88 -23.59 -13.84
C SER A 237 41.32 -23.23 -12.41
N GLN A 238 40.42 -23.18 -11.43
CA GLN A 238 40.66 -22.64 -10.07
C GLN A 238 40.98 -21.12 -9.99
N GLU A 239 41.01 -20.41 -11.12
CA GLU A 239 41.11 -18.94 -11.10
C GLU A 239 39.74 -18.31 -10.81
N ARG A 240 39.70 -17.44 -9.80
CA ARG A 240 38.47 -16.72 -9.42
C ARG A 240 38.25 -15.57 -10.40
N TRP A 241 37.09 -15.52 -11.05
CA TRP A 241 36.73 -14.42 -11.94
C TRP A 241 35.88 -13.38 -11.21
N VAL A 242 35.93 -12.14 -11.69
CA VAL A 242 35.15 -11.01 -11.14
C VAL A 242 34.53 -10.22 -12.29
N VAL A 243 33.23 -9.96 -12.18
CA VAL A 243 32.47 -9.06 -13.05
C VAL A 243 32.07 -7.84 -12.24
N ARG A 244 32.30 -6.65 -12.79
CA ARG A 244 31.81 -5.37 -12.26
C ARG A 244 31.15 -4.57 -13.37
N ALA A 245 29.95 -4.07 -13.12
CA ALA A 245 29.24 -3.16 -14.02
C ALA A 245 28.73 -1.94 -13.25
N ASP A 246 29.08 -0.75 -13.72
CA ASP A 246 28.59 0.53 -13.18
C ASP A 246 27.66 1.21 -14.21
N ALA A 247 26.57 1.82 -13.74
CA ALA A 247 25.61 2.52 -14.60
C ALA A 247 24.81 3.61 -13.86
N GLY A 248 24.11 4.48 -14.63
CA GLY A 248 23.25 5.53 -14.08
C GLY A 248 21.87 5.04 -13.63
N SER A 249 21.49 3.82 -13.99
CA SER A 249 20.23 3.17 -13.59
C SER A 249 20.44 1.69 -13.31
N ALA A 250 19.53 1.08 -12.55
CA ALA A 250 19.54 -0.37 -12.28
C ALA A 250 19.43 -1.20 -13.57
N GLU A 251 18.60 -0.76 -14.51
CA GLU A 251 18.35 -1.45 -15.80
C GLU A 251 19.63 -1.55 -16.63
N GLU A 252 20.32 -0.42 -16.79
CA GLU A 252 21.56 -0.37 -17.53
C GLU A 252 22.66 -1.17 -16.82
N CYS A 253 22.66 -1.16 -15.49
CA CYS A 253 23.59 -1.95 -14.68
C CYS A 253 23.38 -3.46 -14.90
N VAL A 254 22.13 -3.94 -14.81
CA VAL A 254 21.75 -5.34 -15.03
C VAL A 254 22.02 -5.78 -16.48
N HIS A 255 21.69 -4.94 -17.46
CA HIS A 255 21.95 -5.24 -18.88
C HIS A 255 23.44 -5.42 -19.16
N ARG A 256 24.28 -4.51 -18.64
CA ARG A 256 25.75 -4.61 -18.74
C ARG A 256 26.28 -5.84 -18.01
N ALA A 257 25.75 -6.14 -16.82
CA ALA A 257 26.10 -7.32 -16.03
C ALA A 257 25.81 -8.63 -16.77
N ARG A 258 24.60 -8.80 -17.34
CA ARG A 258 24.24 -9.99 -18.14
C ARG A 258 25.21 -10.22 -19.30
N LYS A 259 25.55 -9.15 -20.02
CA LYS A 259 26.50 -9.23 -21.14
C LYS A 259 27.90 -9.66 -20.67
N ALA A 260 28.34 -9.17 -19.51
CA ALA A 260 29.64 -9.54 -18.94
C ALA A 260 29.66 -10.97 -18.40
N LEU A 261 28.59 -11.42 -17.73
CA LEU A 261 28.45 -12.78 -17.21
C LEU A 261 28.41 -13.83 -18.33
N LYS A 262 27.80 -13.51 -19.47
CA LYS A 262 27.80 -14.38 -20.65
C LYS A 262 29.21 -14.69 -21.18
N ALA A 263 30.16 -13.75 -21.04
CA ALA A 263 31.56 -13.98 -21.41
C ALA A 263 32.26 -15.02 -20.51
N HIS A 264 31.69 -15.30 -19.33
CA HIS A 264 32.15 -16.32 -18.39
C HIS A 264 31.33 -17.62 -18.45
N GLY A 265 30.51 -17.81 -19.50
CA GLY A 265 29.72 -19.03 -19.70
C GLY A 265 28.43 -19.11 -18.88
N LEU A 266 28.02 -18.01 -18.24
CA LEU A 266 26.76 -17.92 -17.51
C LEU A 266 25.68 -17.36 -18.44
N ASP A 267 24.87 -18.25 -19.01
CA ASP A 267 23.75 -17.87 -19.88
C ASP A 267 22.47 -17.78 -19.05
N LEU A 268 22.21 -16.58 -18.53
CA LEU A 268 21.06 -16.33 -17.69
C LEU A 268 19.75 -16.46 -18.50
N PRO A 269 18.69 -17.03 -17.91
CA PRO A 269 17.37 -17.08 -18.55
C PRO A 269 16.86 -15.66 -18.82
N ASP A 270 16.16 -15.50 -19.94
CA ASP A 270 15.56 -14.21 -20.38
C ASP A 270 14.55 -13.67 -19.36
#